data_AF-A0A849EAW4-F1
#
_entry.id   AF-A0A849EAW4-F1
#
_cell.length_a   1.000
_cell.length_b   1.000
_cell.length_c   1.000
_cell.angle_alpha   90.00
_cell.angle_beta   90.00
_cell.angle_gamma   90.00
#
_symmetry.space_group_name_H-M   'P 1'
#
loop_
_entity.id
_entity.type
_entity.pdbx_description
1 polymer ?
#
loop_
_entity_poly.entity_id
_entity_poly.type
_entity_poly.pdbx_seq_one_letter_code
_entity_poly.pdbx_strand_id
1 'polypeptide(L)'
;MDLSTIEQLKGNQKGGLHFQAAALNHCQLYKTQTSTGQATLKLLALAAPVQMGGNTPIDFLLTGSDICLTTLYISPDLPIPTSIPEHDLAIVVAPGDSDTSRWFLDEIERQLVNWPRPVLNKPNRIVNLERDQLFNMLCDVPDLVVPRMARSDRGALEAVGNGEAGIDDILSEAAFPVVVRPVGSHAGRNLEKLTCQQDILAYLHHCDDPDFFVSEFIDYSSEDGAFRKSRIVFVDGVPFACHLAIADQWKVWYLNADMEQNAEKRAEEERFMARFIDDFCKR
;
A
#
# COMPACT_ATOMS: atom_id res chain seq x y z
N MET A 1 -20.25 0.55 -12.57
CA MET A 1 -19.11 1.01 -11.75
C MET A 1 -19.46 2.25 -10.94
N ASP A 2 -20.05 3.30 -11.53
CA ASP A 2 -20.32 4.57 -10.82
C ASP A 2 -21.12 4.43 -9.51
N LEU A 3 -22.16 3.58 -9.48
CA LEU A 3 -22.90 3.30 -8.24
C LEU A 3 -22.01 2.69 -7.15
N SER A 4 -21.05 1.83 -7.53
CA SER A 4 -20.05 1.32 -6.59
C SER A 4 -19.23 2.45 -6.01
N THR A 5 -18.67 3.31 -6.86
CA THR A 5 -17.85 4.44 -6.44
C THR A 5 -18.61 5.39 -5.51
N ILE A 6 -19.86 5.74 -5.86
CA ILE A 6 -20.71 6.63 -5.04
C ILE A 6 -20.98 6.03 -3.66
N GLU A 7 -21.33 4.74 -3.57
CA GLU A 7 -21.59 4.09 -2.28
C GLU A 7 -20.34 4.02 -1.40
N GLN A 8 -19.18 3.70 -1.98
CA GLN A 8 -17.92 3.67 -1.24
C GLN A 8 -17.53 5.06 -0.75
N LEU A 9 -17.71 6.11 -1.55
CA LEU A 9 -17.49 7.50 -1.14
C LEU A 9 -18.41 7.95 0.00
N LYS A 10 -19.62 7.40 0.08
CA LYS A 10 -20.55 7.62 1.19
C LYS A 10 -20.24 6.78 2.44
N GLY A 11 -19.17 5.99 2.41
CA GLY A 11 -18.77 5.11 3.51
C GLY A 11 -19.47 3.74 3.51
N ASN A 12 -20.34 3.45 2.55
CA ASN A 12 -20.97 2.13 2.42
C ASN A 12 -20.10 1.19 1.57
N GLN A 13 -18.97 0.75 2.14
CA GLN A 13 -18.04 -0.13 1.44
C GLN A 13 -18.71 -1.44 0.99
N LYS A 14 -19.52 -2.08 1.84
CA LYS A 14 -20.18 -3.35 1.52
C LYS A 14 -21.14 -3.22 0.33
N GLY A 15 -22.00 -2.20 0.34
CA GLY A 15 -22.90 -1.91 -0.79
C GLY A 15 -22.14 -1.55 -2.05
N GLY A 16 -21.07 -0.76 -1.90
CA GLY A 16 -20.16 -0.42 -2.98
C GLY A 16 -19.53 -1.64 -3.66
N LEU A 17 -18.96 -2.57 -2.89
CA LEU A 17 -18.38 -3.81 -3.42
C LEU A 17 -19.43 -4.72 -4.06
N HIS A 18 -20.65 -4.75 -3.53
CA HIS A 18 -21.76 -5.47 -4.16
C HIS A 18 -22.09 -4.92 -5.57
N PHE A 19 -22.21 -3.59 -5.71
CA PHE A 19 -22.41 -2.96 -7.02
C PHE A 19 -21.21 -3.12 -7.95
N GLN A 20 -19.99 -3.19 -7.40
CA GLN A 20 -18.79 -3.46 -8.19
C GLN A 20 -18.86 -4.85 -8.81
N ALA A 21 -19.08 -5.89 -7.99
CA ALA A 21 -19.16 -7.26 -8.45
C ALA A 21 -20.26 -7.44 -9.52
N ALA A 22 -21.43 -6.85 -9.32
CA ALA A 22 -22.50 -6.86 -10.31
C ALA A 22 -22.06 -6.20 -11.64
N ALA A 23 -21.39 -5.05 -11.60
CA ALA A 23 -20.90 -4.38 -12.79
C ALA A 23 -19.82 -5.19 -13.52
N LEU A 24 -18.90 -5.82 -12.77
CA LEU A 24 -17.81 -6.62 -13.32
C LEU A 24 -18.27 -7.92 -13.97
N ASN A 25 -19.39 -8.49 -13.52
CA ASN A 25 -20.05 -9.60 -14.22
C ASN A 25 -20.61 -9.21 -15.60
N HIS A 26 -20.81 -7.93 -15.86
CA HIS A 26 -21.27 -7.42 -17.16
C HIS A 26 -20.14 -6.85 -18.02
N CYS A 27 -19.22 -6.10 -17.41
CA CYS A 27 -18.11 -5.45 -18.10
C CYS A 27 -16.92 -5.28 -17.15
N GLN A 28 -15.75 -5.76 -17.58
CA GLN A 28 -14.49 -5.63 -16.85
C GLN A 28 -13.62 -4.47 -17.34
N LEU A 29 -13.99 -3.81 -18.43
CA LEU A 29 -13.22 -2.76 -19.08
C LEU A 29 -13.88 -1.38 -18.87
N TYR A 30 -13.12 -0.45 -18.30
CA TYR A 30 -13.59 0.92 -18.03
C TYR A 30 -12.57 1.91 -18.58
N LYS A 31 -13.04 2.83 -19.43
CA LYS A 31 -12.18 3.83 -20.07
C LYS A 31 -12.33 5.17 -19.35
N THR A 32 -11.21 5.77 -18.94
CA THR A 32 -11.17 7.14 -18.43
C THR A 32 -11.02 8.08 -19.63
N GLN A 33 -11.86 9.12 -19.71
CA GLN A 33 -11.83 10.06 -20.84
C GLN A 33 -10.55 10.89 -20.81
N THR A 34 -9.90 11.06 -21.96
CA THR A 34 -8.76 11.99 -22.09
C THR A 34 -9.27 13.42 -22.24
N SER A 35 -8.52 14.36 -21.68
CA SER A 35 -8.85 15.79 -21.77
C SER A 35 -8.64 16.38 -23.18
N THR A 36 -7.78 15.76 -24.00
CA THR A 36 -7.30 16.32 -25.28
C THR A 36 -7.93 15.70 -26.53
N GLY A 37 -8.75 14.65 -26.40
CA GLY A 37 -9.41 13.96 -27.52
C GLY A 37 -8.51 13.12 -28.43
N GLN A 38 -7.19 13.39 -28.48
CA GLN A 38 -6.19 12.60 -29.19
C GLN A 38 -5.16 12.04 -28.20
N ALA A 39 -5.09 10.72 -28.09
CA ALA A 39 -4.19 10.05 -27.17
C ALA A 39 -2.81 9.83 -27.79
N THR A 40 -1.73 10.21 -27.10
CA THR A 40 -0.35 9.90 -27.53
C THR A 40 0.12 8.54 -27.04
N LEU A 41 -0.50 8.01 -25.98
CA LEU A 41 -0.24 6.69 -25.42
C LEU A 41 -1.56 6.05 -24.97
N LYS A 42 -1.77 4.77 -25.29
CA LYS A 42 -2.84 3.93 -24.75
C LYS A 42 -2.29 3.07 -23.61
N LEU A 43 -2.67 3.41 -22.37
CA LEU A 43 -2.27 2.69 -21.16
C LEU A 43 -3.40 1.76 -20.70
N LEU A 44 -3.06 0.49 -20.44
CA LEU A 44 -3.95 -0.48 -19.83
C LEU A 44 -3.57 -0.74 -18.37
N ALA A 45 -4.44 -0.37 -17.43
CA ALA A 45 -4.28 -0.72 -16.03
C ALA A 45 -4.87 -2.10 -15.74
N LEU A 46 -4.08 -2.99 -15.16
CA LEU A 46 -4.52 -4.30 -14.68
C LEU A 46 -4.82 -4.18 -13.19
N ALA A 47 -6.11 -4.19 -12.85
CA ALA A 47 -6.62 -3.88 -11.53
C ALA A 47 -7.31 -5.09 -10.88
N ALA A 48 -7.33 -5.11 -9.56
CA ALA A 48 -8.11 -6.06 -8.77
C ALA A 48 -9.50 -5.49 -8.42
N PRO A 49 -10.55 -6.32 -8.27
CA PRO A 49 -11.87 -5.90 -7.81
C PRO A 49 -11.88 -5.67 -6.29
N VAL A 50 -11.19 -4.62 -5.85
CA VAL A 50 -11.03 -4.26 -4.44
C VAL A 50 -11.72 -2.92 -4.14
N GLN A 51 -11.78 -2.58 -2.86
CA GLN A 51 -12.30 -1.30 -2.39
C GLN A 51 -11.55 -0.11 -3.00
N MET A 52 -12.21 1.04 -3.04
CA MET A 52 -11.65 2.30 -3.49
C MET A 52 -10.37 2.61 -2.70
N GLY A 53 -9.30 2.97 -3.42
CA GLY A 53 -7.98 3.21 -2.84
C GLY A 53 -7.12 1.95 -2.64
N GLY A 54 -7.65 0.75 -2.91
CA GLY A 54 -6.85 -0.50 -2.90
C GLY A 54 -5.94 -0.61 -4.14
N ASN A 55 -6.46 -0.32 -5.33
CA ASN A 55 -5.62 -0.20 -6.52
C ASN A 55 -4.83 1.13 -6.49
N THR A 56 -3.62 1.11 -7.04
CA THR A 56 -2.83 2.35 -7.23
C THR A 56 -3.60 3.31 -8.14
N PRO A 57 -3.96 4.52 -7.67
CA PRO A 57 -4.90 5.38 -8.38
C PRO A 57 -4.19 6.22 -9.44
N ILE A 58 -3.71 5.56 -10.49
CA ILE A 58 -2.91 6.20 -11.55
C ILE A 58 -3.68 7.24 -12.36
N ASP A 59 -5.03 7.22 -12.35
CA ASP A 59 -5.86 8.26 -12.97
C ASP A 59 -5.48 9.68 -12.49
N PHE A 60 -5.08 9.83 -11.21
CA PHE A 60 -4.63 11.12 -10.67
C PHE A 60 -3.31 11.58 -11.29
N LEU A 61 -2.39 10.65 -11.58
CA LEU A 61 -1.11 10.97 -12.24
C LEU A 61 -1.31 11.41 -13.69
N LEU A 62 -2.38 10.95 -14.33
CA LEU A 62 -2.68 11.19 -15.74
C LEU A 62 -3.63 12.39 -15.95
N THR A 63 -4.05 13.05 -14.88
CA THR A 63 -4.98 14.19 -14.97
C THR A 63 -4.36 15.32 -15.80
N GLY A 64 -5.07 15.75 -16.85
CA GLY A 64 -4.59 16.78 -17.79
C GLY A 64 -3.55 16.29 -18.80
N SER A 65 -3.18 15.00 -18.77
CA SER A 65 -2.31 14.39 -19.78
C SER A 65 -3.08 14.01 -21.05
N ASP A 66 -2.33 13.69 -22.08
CA ASP A 66 -2.76 13.11 -23.36
C ASP A 66 -2.68 11.58 -23.38
N ILE A 67 -2.55 10.93 -22.21
CA ILE A 67 -2.53 9.48 -22.07
C ILE A 67 -3.96 8.96 -21.90
N CYS A 68 -4.35 8.01 -22.75
CA CYS A 68 -5.64 7.32 -22.64
C CYS A 68 -5.54 6.11 -21.72
N LEU A 69 -6.24 6.16 -20.60
CA LEU A 69 -6.30 5.07 -19.64
C LEU A 69 -7.53 4.19 -19.87
N THR A 70 -7.30 2.89 -19.97
CA THR A 70 -8.34 1.86 -19.84
C THR A 70 -7.99 0.97 -18.67
N THR A 71 -8.92 0.71 -17.78
CA THR A 71 -8.77 -0.19 -16.64
C THR A 71 -9.46 -1.51 -16.95
N LEU A 72 -8.70 -2.60 -16.84
CA LEU A 72 -9.16 -3.97 -16.94
C LEU A 72 -9.11 -4.62 -15.55
N TYR A 73 -10.28 -5.04 -15.05
CA TYR A 73 -10.39 -5.78 -13.79
C TYR A 73 -10.20 -7.28 -14.02
N ILE A 74 -9.25 -7.87 -13.30
CA ILE A 74 -8.90 -9.28 -13.38
C ILE A 74 -9.09 -9.92 -12.00
N SER A 75 -9.76 -11.08 -11.99
CA SER A 75 -9.95 -11.90 -10.79
C SER A 75 -10.24 -13.34 -11.19
N PRO A 76 -9.86 -14.34 -10.37
CA PRO A 76 -10.21 -15.75 -10.60
C PRO A 76 -11.70 -16.02 -10.77
N ASP A 77 -12.56 -15.20 -10.15
CA ASP A 77 -14.02 -15.37 -10.16
C ASP A 77 -14.70 -14.64 -11.32
N LEU A 78 -13.94 -13.89 -12.11
CA LEU A 78 -14.46 -13.16 -13.26
C LEU A 78 -14.21 -13.95 -14.55
N PRO A 79 -15.08 -13.80 -15.56
CA PRO A 79 -14.82 -14.37 -16.88
C PRO A 79 -13.49 -13.84 -17.42
N ILE A 80 -12.78 -14.70 -18.15
CA ILE A 80 -11.58 -14.28 -18.87
C ILE A 80 -12.02 -13.29 -19.97
N PRO A 81 -11.41 -12.10 -20.05
CA PRO A 81 -11.73 -11.14 -21.10
C PRO A 81 -11.56 -11.77 -22.48
N THR A 82 -12.62 -11.77 -23.30
CA THR A 82 -12.61 -12.38 -24.63
C THR A 82 -11.69 -11.66 -25.62
N SER A 83 -11.38 -10.40 -25.34
CA SER A 83 -10.37 -9.62 -26.06
C SER A 83 -9.74 -8.60 -25.13
N ILE A 84 -8.44 -8.37 -25.34
CA ILE A 84 -7.70 -7.31 -24.66
C ILE A 84 -7.77 -6.07 -25.57
N PRO A 85 -8.13 -4.88 -25.06
CA PRO A 85 -8.16 -3.68 -25.87
C PRO A 85 -6.76 -3.37 -26.41
N GLU A 86 -6.70 -2.77 -27.61
CA GLU A 86 -5.44 -2.28 -28.16
C GLU A 86 -4.81 -1.26 -27.20
N HIS A 87 -3.57 -1.51 -26.81
CA HIS A 87 -2.80 -0.65 -25.92
C HIS A 87 -1.33 -0.69 -26.32
N ASP A 88 -0.58 0.33 -25.88
CA ASP A 88 0.87 0.44 -26.10
C ASP A 88 1.64 -0.11 -24.90
N LEU A 89 1.10 0.08 -23.69
CA LEU A 89 1.71 -0.28 -22.42
C LEU A 89 0.66 -0.79 -21.44
N ALA A 90 1.01 -1.81 -20.65
CA ALA A 90 0.22 -2.23 -19.50
C ALA A 90 0.92 -1.88 -18.18
N ILE A 91 0.16 -1.64 -17.13
CA ILE A 91 0.67 -1.42 -15.77
C ILE A 91 -0.20 -2.19 -14.78
N VAL A 92 0.42 -2.98 -13.90
CA VAL A 92 -0.30 -3.60 -12.79
C VAL A 92 -0.49 -2.57 -11.69
N VAL A 93 -1.75 -2.31 -11.36
CA VAL A 93 -2.15 -1.40 -10.27
C VAL A 93 -2.81 -2.14 -9.11
N ALA A 94 -3.06 -3.44 -9.28
CA ALA A 94 -3.54 -4.33 -8.24
C ALA A 94 -2.60 -4.33 -7.01
N PRO A 95 -3.15 -4.32 -5.79
CA PRO A 95 -2.35 -4.40 -4.58
C PRO A 95 -1.76 -5.80 -4.37
N GLY A 96 -0.75 -5.88 -3.51
CA GLY A 96 -0.16 -7.14 -3.03
C GLY A 96 -0.14 -7.21 -1.51
N ASP A 97 -1.04 -6.55 -0.80
CA ASP A 97 -0.97 -6.32 0.65
C ASP A 97 -1.70 -7.36 1.53
N SER A 98 -2.32 -8.36 0.92
CA SER A 98 -3.11 -9.40 1.60
C SER A 98 -3.11 -10.70 0.79
N ASP A 99 -3.44 -11.82 1.44
CA ASP A 99 -3.55 -13.12 0.76
C ASP A 99 -4.63 -13.11 -0.33
N THR A 100 -5.74 -12.37 -0.13
CA THR A 100 -6.75 -12.15 -1.17
C THR A 100 -6.18 -11.35 -2.34
N SER A 101 -5.37 -10.31 -2.06
CA SER A 101 -4.68 -9.52 -3.08
C SER A 101 -3.72 -10.40 -3.91
N ARG A 102 -3.04 -11.37 -3.27
CA ARG A 102 -2.16 -12.33 -3.96
C ARG A 102 -2.90 -13.15 -5.02
N TRP A 103 -4.12 -13.61 -4.74
CA TRP A 103 -4.91 -14.37 -5.73
C TRP A 103 -5.19 -13.58 -7.01
N PHE A 104 -5.40 -12.26 -6.89
CA PHE A 104 -5.56 -11.39 -8.05
C PHE A 104 -4.24 -11.21 -8.81
N LEU A 105 -3.13 -11.04 -8.10
CA LEU A 105 -1.80 -10.95 -8.71
C LEU A 105 -1.40 -12.24 -9.43
N ASP A 106 -1.71 -13.41 -8.87
CA ASP A 106 -1.48 -14.71 -9.51
C ASP A 106 -2.29 -14.86 -10.79
N GLU A 107 -3.57 -14.44 -10.79
CA GLU A 107 -4.39 -14.46 -12.00
C GLU A 107 -3.87 -13.48 -13.05
N ILE A 108 -3.48 -12.26 -12.65
CA ILE A 108 -2.84 -11.31 -13.55
C ILE A 108 -1.57 -11.92 -14.14
N GLU A 109 -0.72 -12.55 -13.33
CA GLU A 109 0.51 -13.20 -13.80
C GLU A 109 0.22 -14.31 -14.81
N ARG A 110 -0.80 -15.14 -14.58
CA ARG A 110 -1.27 -16.15 -15.55
C ARG A 110 -1.66 -15.53 -16.88
N GLN A 111 -2.41 -14.43 -16.86
CA GLN A 111 -2.82 -13.71 -18.08
C GLN A 111 -1.62 -13.07 -18.80
N LEU A 112 -0.56 -12.72 -18.07
CA LEU A 112 0.61 -12.03 -18.61
C LEU A 112 1.63 -12.96 -19.32
N VAL A 113 1.48 -14.29 -19.25
CA VAL A 113 2.46 -15.27 -19.81
C VAL A 113 2.78 -15.01 -21.29
N ASN A 114 1.76 -14.68 -22.08
CA ASN A 114 1.90 -14.39 -23.52
C ASN A 114 1.48 -12.96 -23.86
N TRP A 115 1.72 -12.02 -22.93
CA TRP A 115 1.25 -10.64 -23.11
C TRP A 115 1.95 -9.94 -24.28
N PRO A 116 1.21 -9.29 -25.21
CA PRO A 116 1.78 -8.78 -26.45
C PRO A 116 2.51 -7.44 -26.31
N ARG A 117 2.44 -6.79 -25.14
CA ARG A 117 2.97 -5.44 -24.90
C ARG A 117 3.88 -5.41 -23.66
N PRO A 118 4.71 -4.36 -23.49
CA PRO A 118 5.45 -4.17 -22.26
C PRO A 118 4.50 -4.02 -21.05
N VAL A 119 4.97 -4.47 -19.88
CA VAL A 119 4.20 -4.43 -18.62
C VAL A 119 5.06 -3.79 -17.53
N LEU A 120 4.55 -2.71 -16.93
CA LEU A 120 5.11 -2.10 -15.74
C LEU A 120 4.59 -2.79 -14.47
N ASN A 121 5.44 -2.86 -13.45
CA ASN A 121 5.15 -3.43 -12.14
C ASN A 121 4.65 -4.89 -12.22
N LYS A 122 5.47 -5.80 -12.75
CA LYS A 122 5.08 -7.22 -12.87
C LYS A 122 4.61 -7.81 -11.51
N PRO A 123 3.60 -8.69 -11.49
CA PRO A 123 3.00 -9.20 -10.25
C PRO A 123 4.03 -9.80 -9.28
N ASN A 124 4.94 -10.63 -9.77
CA ASN A 124 6.01 -11.23 -8.96
C ASN A 124 6.92 -10.20 -8.26
N ARG A 125 7.13 -9.02 -8.85
CA ARG A 125 7.90 -7.94 -8.22
C ARG A 125 7.10 -7.21 -7.15
N ILE A 126 5.77 -7.10 -7.32
CA ILE A 126 4.89 -6.51 -6.31
C ILE A 126 4.86 -7.41 -5.07
N VAL A 127 4.74 -8.73 -5.24
CA VAL A 127 4.73 -9.71 -4.14
C VAL A 127 6.03 -9.66 -3.34
N ASN A 128 7.17 -9.42 -3.97
CA ASN A 128 8.44 -9.29 -3.25
C ASN A 128 8.55 -8.04 -2.35
N LEU A 129 7.68 -7.05 -2.55
CA LEU A 129 7.60 -5.84 -1.74
C LEU A 129 6.61 -5.97 -0.57
N GLU A 130 6.05 -7.17 -0.38
CA GLU A 130 5.21 -7.47 0.77
C GLU A 130 5.98 -7.38 2.08
N ARG A 131 5.24 -7.11 3.17
CA ARG A 131 5.86 -6.64 4.41
C ARG A 131 6.76 -7.67 5.09
N ASP A 132 6.44 -8.95 4.94
CA ASP A 132 7.23 -10.09 5.42
C ASP A 132 8.42 -10.44 4.51
N GLN A 133 8.43 -9.93 3.28
CA GLN A 133 9.52 -10.16 2.31
C GLN A 133 10.45 -8.95 2.15
N LEU A 134 9.95 -7.75 2.45
CA LEU A 134 10.65 -6.49 2.23
C LEU A 134 11.99 -6.43 2.98
N PHE A 135 12.03 -6.94 4.22
CA PHE A 135 13.26 -7.03 4.99
C PHE A 135 14.31 -7.85 4.23
N ASN A 136 13.97 -9.06 3.78
CA ASN A 136 14.89 -9.95 3.06
C ASN A 136 15.37 -9.35 1.73
N MET A 137 14.56 -8.50 1.09
CA MET A 137 14.93 -7.85 -0.16
C MET A 137 15.92 -6.68 0.03
N LEU A 138 15.85 -6.00 1.18
CA LEU A 138 16.50 -4.70 1.38
C LEU A 138 17.51 -4.66 2.53
N CYS A 139 17.63 -5.72 3.34
CA CYS A 139 18.51 -5.76 4.51
C CYS A 139 20.00 -5.55 4.18
N ASP A 140 20.43 -5.91 2.97
CA ASP A 140 21.82 -5.77 2.52
C ASP A 140 22.12 -4.38 1.90
N VAL A 141 21.14 -3.47 1.87
CA VAL A 141 21.34 -2.11 1.34
C VAL A 141 22.09 -1.27 2.37
N PRO A 142 23.31 -0.75 2.05
CA PRO A 142 24.07 0.07 2.98
C PRO A 142 23.29 1.32 3.40
N ASP A 143 23.43 1.70 4.67
CA ASP A 143 22.82 2.89 5.27
C ASP A 143 21.27 2.87 5.32
N LEU A 144 20.64 1.76 4.94
CA LEU A 144 19.20 1.58 5.02
C LEU A 144 18.85 0.68 6.22
N VAL A 145 18.06 1.22 7.15
CA VAL A 145 17.44 0.42 8.20
C VAL A 145 16.06 -0.02 7.73
N VAL A 146 15.89 -1.32 7.59
CA VAL A 146 14.57 -1.95 7.37
C VAL A 146 14.22 -2.72 8.64
N PRO A 147 13.14 -2.36 9.35
CA PRO A 147 12.72 -3.10 10.54
C PRO A 147 12.42 -4.55 10.18
N ARG A 148 12.87 -5.49 11.02
CA ARG A 148 12.51 -6.89 10.85
C ARG A 148 11.02 -7.06 11.11
N MET A 149 10.41 -8.03 10.42
CA MET A 149 8.99 -8.32 10.54
C MET A 149 8.74 -9.81 10.45
N ALA A 150 7.83 -10.30 11.27
CA ALA A 150 7.31 -11.65 11.23
C ALA A 150 5.79 -11.64 11.14
N ARG A 151 5.21 -12.63 10.47
CA ARG A 151 3.79 -12.93 10.54
C ARG A 151 3.53 -13.82 11.76
N SER A 152 2.44 -13.57 12.47
CA SER A 152 2.03 -14.30 13.67
C SER A 152 0.52 -14.48 13.64
N ASP A 153 0.03 -15.61 14.12
CA ASP A 153 -1.40 -15.78 14.37
C ASP A 153 -1.79 -15.24 15.75
N ARG A 154 -3.09 -15.14 15.98
CA ARG A 154 -3.64 -14.70 17.26
C ARG A 154 -3.18 -15.56 18.43
N GLY A 155 -3.14 -16.88 18.27
CA GLY A 155 -2.82 -17.82 19.35
C GLY A 155 -1.39 -17.64 19.84
N ALA A 156 -0.44 -17.40 18.94
CA ALA A 156 0.94 -17.08 19.28
C ALA A 156 1.04 -15.76 20.07
N LEU A 157 0.32 -14.72 19.67
CA LEU A 157 0.26 -13.48 20.45
C LEU A 157 -0.40 -13.68 21.82
N GLU A 158 -1.47 -14.48 21.92
CA GLU A 158 -2.11 -14.83 23.19
C GLU A 158 -1.14 -15.56 24.12
N ALA A 159 -0.36 -16.52 23.61
CA ALA A 159 0.68 -17.22 24.37
C ALA A 159 1.74 -16.25 24.92
N VAL A 160 2.18 -15.27 24.13
CA VAL A 160 3.10 -14.22 24.63
C VAL A 160 2.42 -13.36 25.69
N GLY A 161 1.18 -12.91 25.46
CA GLY A 161 0.41 -12.12 26.43
C GLY A 161 0.22 -12.83 27.77
N ASN A 162 -0.02 -14.14 27.75
CA ASN A 162 -0.16 -15.00 28.93
C ASN A 162 1.18 -15.36 29.60
N GLY A 163 2.32 -15.03 28.99
CA GLY A 163 3.65 -15.38 29.50
C GLY A 163 4.05 -16.83 29.28
N GLU A 164 3.38 -17.51 28.35
CA GLU A 164 3.66 -18.90 27.95
C GLU A 164 4.77 -18.97 26.89
N ALA A 165 5.00 -17.86 26.17
CA ALA A 165 6.04 -17.66 25.17
C ALA A 165 6.68 -16.26 25.30
N GLY A 166 7.88 -16.09 24.76
CA GLY A 166 8.55 -14.80 24.61
C GLY A 166 8.19 -14.11 23.29
N ILE A 167 8.36 -12.79 23.21
CA ILE A 167 8.16 -12.06 21.94
C ILE A 167 9.18 -12.49 20.88
N ASP A 168 10.34 -12.97 21.32
CA ASP A 168 11.42 -13.54 20.51
C ASP A 168 11.06 -14.91 19.89
N ASP A 169 10.04 -15.62 20.42
CA ASP A 169 9.49 -16.81 19.77
C ASP A 169 8.70 -16.45 18.49
N ILE A 170 8.21 -15.21 18.37
CA ILE A 170 7.52 -14.71 17.17
C ILE A 170 8.51 -14.07 16.21
N LEU A 171 9.37 -13.18 16.73
CA LEU A 171 10.37 -12.46 15.96
C LEU A 171 11.71 -12.61 16.67
N SER A 172 12.58 -13.48 16.15
CA SER A 172 13.89 -13.79 16.74
C SER A 172 14.62 -12.52 17.20
N GLU A 173 15.18 -12.51 18.41
CA GLU A 173 15.90 -11.35 18.99
C GLU A 173 15.06 -10.08 19.17
N ALA A 174 13.74 -10.13 19.02
CA ALA A 174 12.89 -8.98 19.31
C ALA A 174 12.83 -8.69 20.81
N ALA A 175 12.68 -7.42 21.12
CA ALA A 175 12.35 -6.93 22.44
C ALA A 175 11.28 -5.86 22.33
N PHE A 176 10.57 -5.61 23.42
CA PHE A 176 9.66 -4.47 23.48
C PHE A 176 10.44 -3.13 23.48
N PRO A 177 9.89 -2.07 22.87
CA PRO A 177 8.60 -2.01 22.21
C PRO A 177 8.56 -2.70 20.84
N VAL A 178 7.45 -3.36 20.53
CA VAL A 178 7.15 -3.93 19.21
C VAL A 178 5.95 -3.24 18.58
N VAL A 179 5.88 -3.26 17.27
CA VAL A 179 4.75 -2.79 16.49
C VAL A 179 3.92 -3.99 16.03
N VAL A 180 2.63 -4.00 16.36
CA VAL A 180 1.68 -5.05 15.95
C VAL A 180 0.62 -4.45 15.03
N ARG A 181 0.26 -5.18 13.97
CA ARG A 181 -0.74 -4.77 12.99
C ARG A 181 -1.46 -5.97 12.39
N PRO A 182 -2.77 -5.91 12.11
CA PRO A 182 -3.45 -6.97 11.36
C PRO A 182 -2.97 -7.10 9.90
N VAL A 183 -2.91 -8.34 9.39
CA VAL A 183 -2.63 -8.62 7.97
C VAL A 183 -3.73 -7.99 7.10
N GLY A 184 -3.35 -7.41 5.95
CA GLY A 184 -4.29 -6.73 5.04
C GLY A 184 -4.85 -5.39 5.54
N SER A 185 -4.39 -4.87 6.69
CA SER A 185 -4.83 -3.56 7.18
C SER A 185 -4.15 -2.39 6.48
N HIS A 186 -4.93 -1.31 6.29
CA HIS A 186 -4.50 -0.05 5.67
C HIS A 186 -4.69 1.13 6.61
N ALA A 187 -4.05 2.25 6.26
CA ALA A 187 -4.22 3.54 6.93
C ALA A 187 -4.01 3.51 8.47
N GLY A 188 -3.26 2.53 8.98
CA GLY A 188 -3.00 2.44 10.42
C GLY A 188 -4.11 1.80 11.25
N ARG A 189 -5.13 1.19 10.63
CA ARG A 189 -6.17 0.43 11.36
C ARG A 189 -5.52 -0.63 12.26
N ASN A 190 -5.78 -0.52 13.56
CA ASN A 190 -5.27 -1.40 14.62
C ASN A 190 -3.73 -1.59 14.58
N LEU A 191 -2.99 -0.63 14.01
CA LEU A 191 -1.53 -0.61 14.12
C LEU A 191 -1.18 -0.09 15.51
N GLU A 192 -0.60 -0.86 16.41
CA GLU A 192 -0.24 -0.37 17.75
C GLU A 192 1.21 -0.62 18.10
N LYS A 193 1.78 0.26 18.94
CA LYS A 193 3.10 0.07 19.56
C LYS A 193 2.87 -0.49 20.95
N LEU A 194 3.22 -1.75 21.15
CA LEU A 194 3.14 -2.43 22.44
C LEU A 194 4.46 -2.26 23.17
N THR A 195 4.42 -1.82 24.42
CA THR A 195 5.61 -1.45 25.20
C THR A 195 6.04 -2.54 26.18
N CYS A 196 5.16 -3.49 26.46
CA CYS A 196 5.43 -4.64 27.29
C CYS A 196 4.48 -5.80 26.96
N GLN A 197 4.78 -6.97 27.53
CA GLN A 197 3.98 -8.18 27.38
C GLN A 197 2.50 -7.97 27.75
N GLN A 198 2.24 -7.21 28.82
CA GLN A 198 0.90 -6.97 29.35
C GLN A 198 0.00 -6.21 28.38
N ASP A 199 0.58 -5.45 27.43
CA ASP A 199 -0.16 -4.69 26.43
C ASP A 199 -0.81 -5.61 25.38
N ILE A 200 -0.32 -6.85 25.19
CA ILE A 200 -0.78 -7.74 24.12
C ILE A 200 -2.23 -8.16 24.30
N LEU A 201 -2.61 -8.66 25.48
CA LEU A 201 -3.98 -9.12 25.71
C LEU A 201 -4.97 -7.95 25.62
N ALA A 202 -4.58 -6.77 26.11
CA ALA A 202 -5.38 -5.56 25.99
C ALA A 202 -5.57 -5.15 24.51
N TYR A 203 -4.52 -5.24 23.69
CA TYR A 203 -4.60 -5.01 22.25
C TYR A 203 -5.52 -6.01 21.56
N LEU A 204 -5.35 -7.31 21.82
CA LEU A 204 -6.16 -8.37 21.21
C LEU A 204 -7.64 -8.25 21.57
N HIS A 205 -7.99 -7.82 22.78
CA HIS A 205 -9.38 -7.58 23.18
C HIS A 205 -10.11 -6.56 22.29
N HIS A 206 -9.37 -5.64 21.65
CA HIS A 206 -9.94 -4.61 20.77
C HIS A 206 -9.78 -4.93 19.28
N CYS A 207 -9.26 -6.11 18.94
CA CYS A 207 -8.89 -6.46 17.57
C CYS A 207 -9.25 -7.91 17.27
N ASP A 208 -10.30 -8.16 16.50
CA ASP A 208 -10.78 -9.52 16.19
C ASP A 208 -10.03 -10.19 15.02
N ASP A 209 -9.06 -9.50 14.40
CA ASP A 209 -8.30 -10.04 13.27
C ASP A 209 -7.51 -11.33 13.67
N PRO A 210 -7.45 -12.36 12.81
CA PRO A 210 -6.84 -13.65 13.15
C PRO A 210 -5.31 -13.67 12.98
N ASP A 211 -4.79 -12.84 12.08
CA ASP A 211 -3.38 -12.80 11.69
C ASP A 211 -2.81 -11.39 11.83
N PHE A 212 -1.55 -11.34 12.25
CA PHE A 212 -0.82 -10.12 12.54
C PHE A 212 0.57 -10.12 11.93
N PHE A 213 1.08 -8.93 11.68
CA PHE A 213 2.50 -8.65 11.53
C PHE A 213 3.03 -8.06 12.84
N VAL A 214 4.15 -8.61 13.30
CA VAL A 214 4.93 -8.11 14.43
C VAL A 214 6.26 -7.61 13.90
N SER A 215 6.65 -6.40 14.27
CA SER A 215 7.89 -5.77 13.82
C SER A 215 8.57 -5.01 14.95
N GLU A 216 9.88 -4.79 14.80
CA GLU A 216 10.63 -3.92 15.70
C GLU A 216 10.08 -2.49 15.64
N PHE A 217 10.01 -1.82 16.79
CA PHE A 217 9.83 -0.37 16.80
C PHE A 217 11.19 0.31 16.64
N ILE A 218 11.35 1.07 15.55
CA ILE A 218 12.49 1.98 15.38
C ILE A 218 12.04 3.38 15.75
N ASP A 219 12.69 3.97 16.75
CA ASP A 219 12.51 5.39 17.04
C ASP A 219 13.23 6.21 15.97
N TYR A 220 12.44 6.90 15.15
CA TYR A 220 12.92 7.76 14.07
C TYR A 220 12.57 9.23 14.32
N SER A 221 12.27 9.59 15.58
CA SER A 221 12.17 10.99 15.96
C SER A 221 13.49 11.71 15.68
N SER A 222 13.39 12.95 15.20
CA SER A 222 14.55 13.80 15.05
C SER A 222 14.92 14.46 16.40
N GLU A 223 15.99 15.25 16.44
CA GLU A 223 16.46 15.91 17.67
C GLU A 223 15.41 16.81 18.34
N ASP A 224 14.45 17.32 17.57
CA ASP A 224 13.32 18.11 18.07
C ASP A 224 12.18 17.26 18.67
N GLY A 225 12.33 15.94 18.70
CA GLY A 225 11.32 14.98 19.16
C GLY A 225 10.19 14.73 18.16
N ALA A 226 10.20 15.38 16.98
CA ALA A 226 9.18 15.19 15.97
C ALA A 226 9.53 14.04 15.02
N PHE A 227 8.49 13.37 14.53
CA PHE A 227 8.56 12.27 13.58
C PHE A 227 8.30 12.78 12.17
N ARG A 228 9.22 12.47 11.26
CA ARG A 228 9.17 12.89 9.84
C ARG A 228 8.98 11.69 8.94
N LYS A 229 7.92 11.73 8.13
CA LYS A 229 7.62 10.68 7.16
C LYS A 229 7.56 11.27 5.76
N SER A 230 8.58 10.98 4.97
CA SER A 230 8.60 11.28 3.54
C SER A 230 7.95 10.15 2.75
N ARG A 231 7.15 10.49 1.75
CA ARG A 231 6.74 9.55 0.69
C ARG A 231 7.47 9.91 -0.60
N ILE A 232 8.11 8.91 -1.19
CA ILE A 232 8.96 9.03 -2.37
C ILE A 232 8.48 8.00 -3.39
N VAL A 233 8.41 8.41 -4.65
CA VAL A 233 8.13 7.51 -5.79
C VAL A 233 9.39 7.41 -6.64
N PHE A 234 9.69 6.19 -7.09
CA PHE A 234 10.75 5.97 -8.06
C PHE A 234 10.15 5.76 -9.45
N VAL A 235 10.63 6.53 -10.42
CA VAL A 235 10.32 6.34 -11.83
C VAL A 235 11.63 6.08 -12.56
N ASP A 236 11.76 4.88 -13.12
CA ASP A 236 12.99 4.45 -13.82
C ASP A 236 14.27 4.65 -12.98
N GLY A 237 14.19 4.31 -11.68
CA GLY A 237 15.30 4.48 -10.73
C GLY A 237 15.53 5.92 -10.25
N VAL A 238 14.81 6.91 -10.77
CA VAL A 238 14.89 8.31 -10.34
C VAL A 238 13.88 8.56 -9.22
N PRO A 239 14.31 9.06 -8.04
CA PRO A 239 13.41 9.38 -6.94
C PRO A 239 12.70 10.72 -7.15
N PHE A 240 11.43 10.79 -6.77
CA PHE A 240 10.61 12.00 -6.75
C PHE A 240 9.90 12.12 -5.40
N ALA A 241 9.96 13.31 -4.80
CA ALA A 241 9.18 13.61 -3.60
C ALA A 241 7.68 13.64 -3.90
N CYS A 242 6.89 13.05 -3.01
CA CYS A 242 5.44 13.20 -3.03
C CYS A 242 4.94 14.14 -1.93
N HIS A 243 5.36 13.91 -0.69
CA HIS A 243 5.03 14.76 0.46
C HIS A 243 5.97 14.46 1.64
N LEU A 244 5.98 15.37 2.61
CA LEU A 244 6.59 15.21 3.92
C LEU A 244 5.54 15.50 5.00
N ALA A 245 5.24 14.50 5.83
CA ALA A 245 4.37 14.67 6.99
C ALA A 245 5.20 14.72 8.28
N ILE A 246 4.86 15.66 9.17
CA ILE A 246 5.58 15.89 10.43
C ILE A 246 4.59 15.82 11.59
N ALA A 247 4.85 14.99 12.60
CA ALA A 247 4.00 14.87 13.77
C ALA A 247 4.78 14.67 15.06
N ASP A 248 4.14 14.91 16.19
CA ASP A 248 4.61 14.62 17.55
C ASP A 248 4.36 13.17 17.97
N GLN A 249 3.70 12.37 17.13
CA GLN A 249 3.55 10.93 17.29
C GLN A 249 4.21 10.13 16.17
N TRP A 250 4.68 8.92 16.51
CA TRP A 250 5.35 8.00 15.57
C TRP A 250 4.43 7.44 14.47
N LYS A 251 3.11 7.36 14.70
CA LYS A 251 2.14 6.86 13.71
C LYS A 251 1.75 8.01 12.78
N VAL A 252 2.63 8.33 11.84
CA VAL A 252 2.44 9.48 10.93
C VAL A 252 1.64 9.10 9.68
N TRP A 253 0.57 9.86 9.42
CA TRP A 253 -0.24 9.87 8.20
C TRP A 253 -0.56 11.34 7.92
N TYR A 254 -0.55 11.75 6.64
CA TYR A 254 -0.66 13.18 6.32
C TYR A 254 -1.90 13.84 6.96
N LEU A 255 -3.00 13.09 7.08
CA LEU A 255 -4.26 13.53 7.70
C LEU A 255 -4.23 13.67 9.23
N ASN A 256 -3.29 13.08 9.96
CA ASN A 256 -3.13 13.30 11.42
C ASN A 256 -1.92 14.15 11.79
N ALA A 257 -1.16 14.60 10.80
CA ALA A 257 0.02 15.41 11.05
C ALA A 257 -0.34 16.89 11.30
N ASP A 258 -1.62 17.27 11.15
CA ASP A 258 -2.12 18.64 11.29
C ASP A 258 -1.27 19.67 10.52
N MET A 259 -0.83 19.26 9.32
CA MET A 259 0.03 20.08 8.45
C MET A 259 -0.66 21.39 8.07
N GLU A 260 -1.96 21.35 7.79
CA GLU A 260 -2.74 22.53 7.39
C GLU A 260 -2.83 23.59 8.51
N GLN A 261 -2.79 23.18 9.77
CA GLN A 261 -2.89 24.09 10.91
C GLN A 261 -1.53 24.65 11.35
N ASN A 262 -0.41 24.05 10.91
CA ASN A 262 0.94 24.44 11.34
C ASN A 262 1.79 24.99 10.18
N ALA A 263 2.05 26.31 10.22
CA ALA A 263 2.81 27.00 9.16
C ALA A 263 4.28 26.56 9.08
N GLU A 264 4.90 26.21 10.20
CA GLU A 264 6.30 25.76 10.24
C GLU A 264 6.45 24.39 9.58
N LYS A 265 5.53 23.45 9.87
CA LYS A 265 5.49 22.14 9.21
C LYS A 265 5.34 22.27 7.69
N ARG A 266 4.46 23.17 7.23
CA ARG A 266 4.30 23.44 5.78
C ARG A 266 5.53 24.06 5.15
N ALA A 267 6.18 25.00 5.83
CA ALA A 267 7.41 25.60 5.34
C ALA A 267 8.55 24.57 5.25
N GLU A 268 8.58 23.59 6.16
CA GLU A 268 9.52 22.47 6.08
C GLU A 268 9.21 21.54 4.89
N GLU A 269 7.94 21.16 4.71
CA GLU A 269 7.53 20.38 3.54
C GLU A 269 7.83 21.11 2.22
N GLU A 270 7.53 22.41 2.13
CA GLU A 270 7.85 23.22 0.95
C GLU A 270 9.34 23.17 0.62
N ARG A 271 10.21 23.34 1.64
CA ARG A 271 11.66 23.23 1.46
C ARG A 271 12.08 21.82 1.03
N PHE A 272 11.52 20.78 1.65
CA PHE A 272 11.75 19.40 1.26
C PHE A 272 11.40 19.17 -0.21
N MET A 273 10.23 19.63 -0.67
CA MET A 273 9.80 19.47 -2.05
C MET A 273 10.68 20.27 -3.02
N ALA A 274 11.01 21.53 -2.70
CA ALA A 274 11.80 22.40 -3.56
C ALA A 274 13.24 21.94 -3.72
N ARG A 275 13.82 21.33 -2.67
CA ARG A 275 15.23 20.93 -2.64
C ARG A 275 15.43 19.42 -2.73
N PHE A 276 14.37 18.63 -2.94
CA PHE A 276 14.46 17.17 -2.87
C PHE A 276 15.57 16.60 -3.77
N ILE A 277 15.60 17.01 -5.04
CA ILE A 277 16.61 16.54 -6.01
C ILE A 277 18.03 16.93 -5.57
N ASP A 278 18.17 18.06 -4.89
CA ASP A 278 19.44 18.59 -4.44
C ASP A 278 19.88 18.08 -3.06
N ASP A 279 19.00 17.53 -2.23
CA ASP A 279 19.36 17.14 -0.87
C ASP A 279 19.22 15.63 -0.63
N PHE A 280 18.33 14.95 -1.36
CA PHE A 280 18.02 13.54 -1.12
C PHE A 280 19.21 12.63 -1.43
N CYS A 281 19.56 11.77 -0.47
CA CYS A 281 20.64 10.78 -0.57
C CYS A 281 22.02 11.35 -0.98
N LYS A 282 22.27 12.65 -0.77
CA LYS A 282 23.63 13.19 -0.88
C LYS A 282 24.45 12.71 0.32
N ARG A 283 25.49 11.94 0.04
CA ARG A 283 26.49 11.45 1.00
C ARG A 283 27.57 12.49 1.23
#